data_AF-A0A3R6NGW3-F1
#
_entry.id   AF-A0A3R6NGW3-F1
#
_cell.length_a   1.000
_cell.length_b   1.000
_cell.length_c   1.000
_cell.angle_alpha   90.00
_cell.angle_beta   90.00
_cell.angle_gamma   90.00
#
_symmetry.space_group_name_H-M   'P 1'
#
loop_
_entity.id
_entity.type
_entity.pdbx_description
1 polymer ?
#
loop_
_entity_poly.entity_id
_entity_poly.type
_entity_poly.pdbx_seq_one_letter_code
_entity_poly.pdbx_strand_id
1 'polypeptide(L)'
;MKRLLSCEFNMDTACVELKFANGSMIAIDTIAVENEVADNIYQRSELDWLIYNDPAAYADLVLNGDPETYLKTVTEYKPLD
;
A
#
# COMPACT_ATOMS: atom_id res chain seq x y z
N MET A 1 -19.45 1.81 10.61
CA MET A 1 -18.16 1.33 10.09
C MET A 1 -18.07 -0.17 10.31
N LYS A 2 -17.67 -0.96 9.30
CA LYS A 2 -17.35 -2.37 9.50
C LYS A 2 -16.06 -2.43 10.33
N ARG A 3 -16.06 -3.12 11.48
CA ARG A 3 -14.87 -3.23 12.32
C ARG A 3 -13.80 -4.05 11.59
N LEU A 4 -12.66 -3.45 11.30
CA LEU A 4 -11.48 -4.14 10.76
C LEU A 4 -10.90 -5.05 11.85
N LEU A 5 -10.56 -6.29 11.50
CA LEU A 5 -9.94 -7.27 12.39
C LEU A 5 -8.45 -7.38 12.14
N SER A 6 -8.05 -7.45 10.88
CA SER A 6 -6.64 -7.51 10.47
C SER A 6 -6.44 -6.85 9.11
N CYS A 7 -5.22 -6.37 8.88
CA CYS A 7 -4.71 -5.87 7.62
C CYS A 7 -3.27 -6.32 7.50
N GLU A 8 -3.01 -7.30 6.63
CA GLU A 8 -1.73 -8.01 6.59
C GLU A 8 -1.33 -8.27 5.15
N PHE A 9 -0.03 -8.21 4.87
CA PHE A 9 0.51 -8.67 3.60
C PHE A 9 0.60 -10.19 3.57
N ASN A 10 -0.04 -10.81 2.59
CA ASN A 10 0.03 -12.23 2.32
C ASN A 10 1.04 -12.48 1.19
N MET A 11 2.20 -13.04 1.56
CA MET A 11 3.28 -13.35 0.62
C MET A 11 2.92 -14.43 -0.39
N ASP A 12 2.02 -15.35 -0.06
CA ASP A 12 1.61 -16.43 -0.98
C ASP A 12 0.79 -15.88 -2.16
N THR A 13 0.05 -14.80 -1.92
CA THR A 13 -0.83 -14.17 -2.92
C THR A 13 -0.33 -12.82 -3.42
N ALA A 14 0.76 -12.31 -2.85
CA ALA A 14 1.24 -10.95 -3.07
C ALA A 14 0.13 -9.89 -2.91
N CYS A 15 -0.72 -10.06 -1.90
CA CYS A 15 -1.85 -9.17 -1.64
C CYS A 15 -1.79 -8.60 -0.22
N VAL A 16 -2.23 -7.36 -0.05
CA VAL A 16 -2.63 -6.86 1.27
C VAL A 16 -4.09 -7.22 1.53
N GLU A 17 -4.33 -8.04 2.54
CA GLU A 17 -5.65 -8.59 2.88
C GLU A 17 -6.26 -7.89 4.10
N LEU A 18 -7.44 -7.31 3.92
CA LEU A 18 -8.23 -6.67 4.98
C LEU A 18 -9.39 -7.58 5.37
N LYS A 19 -9.44 -8.02 6.63
CA LYS A 19 -10.49 -8.90 7.16
C LYS A 19 -11.41 -8.13 8.10
N PHE A 20 -12.71 -8.21 7.86
CA PHE A 20 -13.71 -7.48 8.66
C PHE A 20 -14.51 -8.41 9.58
N ALA A 21 -15.03 -7.87 10.68
CA ALA A 21 -15.76 -8.63 11.70
C ALA A 21 -17.06 -9.28 11.20
N ASN A 22 -17.60 -8.82 10.07
CA ASN A 22 -18.76 -9.41 9.41
C ASN A 22 -18.40 -10.53 8.42
N GLY A 23 -17.13 -10.95 8.37
CA GLY A 23 -16.64 -12.01 7.48
C GLY A 23 -16.32 -11.57 6.05
N SER A 24 -16.54 -10.31 5.67
CA SER A 24 -16.09 -9.82 4.35
C SER A 24 -14.59 -9.56 4.32
N MET A 25 -13.99 -9.66 3.13
CA MET A 25 -12.56 -9.43 2.90
C MET A 25 -12.34 -8.53 1.68
N ILE A 26 -11.29 -7.72 1.71
CA ILE A 26 -10.72 -7.03 0.55
C ILE A 26 -9.29 -7.57 0.38
N ALA A 27 -8.88 -7.85 -0.85
CA ALA A 27 -7.49 -8.17 -1.19
C ALA A 27 -7.01 -7.15 -2.22
N ILE A 28 -5.95 -6.43 -1.89
CA ILE A 28 -5.31 -5.46 -2.76
C ILE A 28 -4.11 -6.15 -3.41
N ASP A 29 -4.16 -6.35 -4.72
CA ASP A 29 -3.05 -6.90 -5.51
C ASP A 29 -1.93 -5.87 -5.58
N THR A 30 -0.82 -6.12 -4.85
CA THR A 30 0.25 -5.13 -4.73
C THR A 30 1.01 -4.95 -6.03
N ILE A 31 1.10 -6.02 -6.83
CA ILE A 31 1.79 -6.00 -8.13
C ILE A 31 1.01 -5.14 -9.12
N ALA A 32 -0.32 -5.28 -9.15
CA ALA A 32 -1.17 -4.48 -10.02
C ALA A 32 -1.08 -2.98 -9.67
N VAL A 33 -1.19 -2.64 -8.38
CA VAL A 33 -1.08 -1.26 -7.90
C VAL A 33 0.28 -0.67 -8.25
N GLU A 34 1.38 -1.34 -7.88
CA GLU A 34 2.73 -0.82 -8.14
C GLU A 34 3.00 -0.58 -9.62
N ASN A 35 2.56 -1.48 -10.51
CA ASN A 35 2.73 -1.31 -11.95
C ASN A 35 1.92 -0.13 -12.51
N GLU A 36 0.82 0.25 -11.86
CA GLU A 36 -0.02 1.37 -12.28
C GLU A 36 0.56 2.71 -11.83
N VAL A 37 1.10 2.80 -10.60
CA VAL A 37 1.38 4.10 -9.97
C VAL A 37 2.87 4.41 -9.77
N ALA A 38 3.77 3.44 -9.88
CA ALA A 38 5.20 3.65 -9.64
C ALA A 38 6.02 3.64 -10.94
N ASP A 39 6.71 4.75 -11.21
CA ASP A 39 7.51 4.98 -12.41
C ASP A 39 8.98 4.55 -12.27
N ASN A 40 9.46 4.36 -11.03
CA ASN A 40 10.87 4.05 -10.77
C ASN A 40 11.07 3.17 -9.52
N ILE A 41 12.30 2.65 -9.37
CA ILE A 41 12.64 1.72 -8.29
C ILE A 41 12.50 2.34 -6.90
N TYR A 42 12.72 3.65 -6.73
CA TYR A 42 12.60 4.30 -5.44
C TYR A 42 11.15 4.40 -4.99
N GLN A 43 10.25 4.72 -5.91
CA GLN A 43 8.80 4.72 -5.66
C GLN A 43 8.28 3.32 -5.34
N ARG A 44 8.75 2.29 -6.06
CA ARG A 44 8.41 0.90 -5.72
C ARG A 44 8.94 0.50 -4.34
N SER A 45 10.18 0.87 -4.01
CA SER A 45 10.75 0.61 -2.67
C SER A 45 9.98 1.29 -1.55
N GLU A 46 9.39 2.46 -1.79
CA GLU A 46 8.53 3.14 -0.82
C GLU A 46 7.23 2.37 -0.60
N LEU A 47 6.58 1.89 -1.67
CA LEU A 47 5.40 1.03 -1.56
C LEU A 47 5.74 -0.31 -0.88
N ASP A 48 6.84 -0.95 -1.26
CA ASP A 48 7.35 -2.17 -0.60
C ASP A 48 7.53 -1.92 0.89
N TRP A 49 8.13 -0.79 1.28
CA TRP A 49 8.32 -0.44 2.69
C TRP A 49 6.98 -0.38 3.43
N LEU A 50 5.96 0.27 2.86
CA LEU A 50 4.62 0.30 3.44
C LEU A 50 4.02 -1.10 3.53
N ILE A 51 4.09 -1.90 2.47
CA ILE A 51 3.53 -3.27 2.44
C ILE A 51 4.10 -4.14 3.56
N TYR A 52 5.43 -4.08 3.80
CA TYR A 52 6.08 -4.91 4.80
C TYR A 52 6.00 -4.36 6.23
N ASN A 53 6.00 -3.04 6.41
CA ASN A 53 6.11 -2.42 7.73
C ASN A 53 4.79 -1.86 8.26
N ASP A 54 3.92 -1.38 7.38
CA ASP A 54 2.60 -0.83 7.72
C ASP A 54 1.54 -1.12 6.63
N PRO A 55 1.07 -2.37 6.53
CA PRO A 55 0.05 -2.76 5.55
C PRO A 55 -1.24 -1.94 5.67
N ALA A 56 -1.54 -1.41 6.86
CA ALA A 56 -2.73 -0.59 7.08
C ALA A 56 -2.59 0.78 6.42
N ALA A 57 -1.43 1.42 6.53
CA ALA A 57 -1.13 2.66 5.81
C ALA A 57 -1.14 2.44 4.29
N TYR A 58 -0.57 1.34 3.80
CA TYR A 58 -0.65 0.98 2.38
C TYR A 58 -2.11 0.84 1.91
N ALA A 59 -2.94 0.10 2.65
CA ALA A 59 -4.33 -0.09 2.31
C ALA A 59 -5.14 1.21 2.32
N ASP A 60 -4.88 2.10 3.29
CA ASP A 60 -5.54 3.39 3.36
C ASP A 60 -5.15 4.29 2.17
N LEU A 61 -3.86 4.30 1.81
CA LEU A 61 -3.36 5.03 0.65
C LEU A 61 -4.06 4.59 -0.64
N VAL A 62 -4.21 3.28 -0.85
CA VAL A 62 -4.82 2.73 -2.08
C VAL A 62 -6.35 2.91 -2.09
N LEU A 63 -7.03 2.71 -0.97
CA LEU A 63 -8.50 2.71 -0.94
C LEU A 63 -9.11 4.12 -0.75
N ASN A 64 -8.39 5.01 -0.06
CA ASN A 64 -8.90 6.31 0.35
C ASN A 64 -8.00 7.49 -0.07
N GLY A 65 -6.77 7.22 -0.50
CA GLY A 65 -5.77 8.22 -0.86
C GLY A 65 -5.54 8.35 -2.36
N ASP A 66 -4.37 8.92 -2.68
CA ASP A 66 -3.86 9.07 -4.05
C ASP A 66 -2.39 8.61 -4.06
N PRO A 67 -2.13 7.36 -4.49
CA PRO A 67 -0.79 6.79 -4.52
C PRO A 67 0.20 7.57 -5.40
N GLU A 68 -0.25 8.13 -6.54
CA GLU A 68 0.63 8.91 -7.42
C GLU A 68 1.09 10.20 -6.74
N THR A 69 0.16 10.94 -6.13
CA THR A 69 0.48 12.17 -5.42
C THR A 69 1.39 11.88 -4.22
N TYR A 70 1.09 10.82 -3.45
CA TYR A 70 1.94 10.37 -2.34
C TYR A 70 3.38 10.12 -2.80
N LEU A 71 3.56 9.29 -3.84
CA LEU A 71 4.88 8.94 -4.35
C LEU A 71 5.66 10.14 -4.87
N LYS A 72 5.01 11.08 -5.56
CA LYS A 72 5.65 12.33 -6.00
C LYS A 72 6.15 13.16 -4.81
N THR A 73 5.41 13.21 -3.70
CA THR A 73 5.81 13.99 -2.51
C THR A 73 6.91 13.31 -1.67
N VAL A 74 6.88 11.99 -1.52
CA VAL A 74 7.85 11.26 -0.69
C VAL A 74 9.19 11.08 -1.41
N THR A 75 9.18 11.01 -2.75
CA THR A 75 10.40 10.89 -3.56
C THR A 75 11.00 12.22 -4.02
N GLU A 76 10.49 13.36 -3.55
CA GLU A 76 11.22 14.62 -3.64
C GLU A 76 12.55 14.48 -2.88
N TYR A 77 13.63 14.23 -3.63
CA TYR A 77 14.98 14.30 -3.14
C TYR A 77 15.22 15.70 -2.59
N LYS A 78 15.12 15.87 -1.27
CA LYS A 78 15.67 17.05 -0.61
C LYS A 78 17.18 16.92 -0.73
N PRO A 79 17.87 17.82 -1.45
CA PRO A 79 19.31 17.84 -1.39
C PRO A 79 19.69 17.99 0.08
N LEU A 80 20.63 17.17 0.54
CA LEU A 80 21.27 17.39 1.82
C LEU A 80 22.02 18.73 1.69
N ASP A 81 21.57 19.76 2.42
CA ASP A 81 22.28 21.03 2.57
C ASP A 81 23.74 20.81 3.02
#